data_AF-A0A7G5BWB7-F1
#
_entry.id   AF-A0A7G5BWB7-F1
#
_cell.length_a   1.000
_cell.length_b   1.000
_cell.length_c   1.000
_cell.angle_alpha   90.00
_cell.angle_beta   90.00
_cell.angle_gamma   90.00
#
_symmetry.space_group_name_H-M   'P 1'
#
loop_
_entity.id
_entity.type
_entity.pdbx_description
1 polymer ?
#
loop_
_entity_poly.entity_id
_entity_poly.type
_entity_poly.pdbx_seq_one_letter_code
_entity_poly.pdbx_strand_id
1 'polypeptide(L)'
;MRVATGLLLALYLIFMWYQALTVEVTAENGEILNAMAKIILFFQSIAFSFVFTMPRTAVVFLLISSLLALVTGLGVDSSHIAFAVIGLIFTLMSYAGHRELVRKKKAAGVAANQR
;
A
#
# COMPACT_ATOMS: atom_id res chain seq x y z
N MET A 1 9.26 -9.66 9.11
CA MET A 1 8.82 -8.35 8.54
C MET A 1 7.34 -8.31 8.17
N ARG A 2 6.80 -9.35 7.52
CA ARG A 2 5.44 -9.35 6.93
C ARG A 2 4.30 -9.00 7.89
N VAL A 3 4.36 -9.51 9.13
CA VAL A 3 3.32 -9.28 10.15
C VAL A 3 3.27 -7.81 10.56
N ALA A 4 4.43 -7.20 10.81
CA ALA A 4 4.53 -5.78 11.16
C ALA A 4 4.05 -4.89 10.01
N THR A 5 4.46 -5.18 8.77
CA THR A 5 3.98 -4.46 7.58
C THR A 5 2.46 -4.53 7.45
N GLY A 6 1.88 -5.72 7.62
CA GLY A 6 0.44 -5.91 7.52
C GLY A 6 -0.34 -5.18 8.61
N LEU A 7 0.11 -5.26 9.87
CA LEU A 7 -0.53 -4.53 10.99
C LEU A 7 -0.45 -3.01 10.79
N LEU A 8 0.71 -2.48 10.41
CA LEU A 8 0.87 -1.05 10.16
C LEU A 8 0.01 -0.59 8.97
N LEU A 9 -0.05 -1.39 7.90
CA LEU A 9 -0.90 -1.09 6.75
C LEU A 9 -2.38 -1.13 7.13
N ALA A 10 -2.81 -2.08 7.98
CA ALA A 10 -4.18 -2.15 8.47
C ALA A 10 -4.57 -0.89 9.27
N LEU A 11 -3.72 -0.49 10.23
CA LEU A 11 -3.95 0.71 11.05
C LEU A 11 -4.03 1.96 10.17
N TYR A 12 -3.11 2.09 9.22
CA TYR A 12 -3.11 3.18 8.26
C TYR A 12 -4.40 3.19 7.41
N LEU A 13 -4.81 2.05 6.87
CA LEU A 13 -6.03 1.96 6.04
C LEU A 13 -7.28 2.32 6.84
N ILE A 14 -7.41 1.83 8.08
CA ILE A 14 -8.54 2.16 8.94
C ILE A 14 -8.60 3.68 9.19
N PHE A 15 -7.46 4.27 9.55
CA PHE A 15 -7.35 5.71 9.81
C PHE A 15 -7.69 6.55 8.58
N MET A 16 -7.16 6.18 7.42
CA MET A 16 -7.39 6.96 6.19
C MET A 16 -8.80 6.77 5.62
N TRP A 17 -9.38 5.57 5.72
CA TRP A 17 -10.79 5.37 5.39
C TRP A 17 -11.71 6.18 6.30
N TYR A 18 -11.41 6.22 7.61
CA TYR A 18 -12.15 7.06 8.54
C TYR A 18 -12.11 8.54 8.11
N GLN A 19 -10.93 9.07 7.79
CA GLN A 19 -10.82 10.44 7.28
C GLN A 19 -11.56 10.66 5.96
N ALA A 20 -11.39 9.78 4.97
CA ALA A 20 -12.03 9.91 3.66
C ALA A 20 -13.58 9.88 3.73
N LEU A 21 -14.15 9.25 4.76
CA LEU A 21 -15.59 9.17 4.99
C LEU A 21 -16.13 10.32 5.85
N THR A 22 -15.30 10.96 6.67
CA THR A 22 -15.74 11.96 7.65
C THR A 22 -15.31 13.39 7.33
N VAL A 23 -14.36 13.58 6.42
CA VAL A 23 -13.95 14.91 5.95
C VAL A 23 -15.08 15.55 5.18
N GLU A 24 -15.55 16.70 5.68
CA GLU A 24 -16.44 17.58 4.94
C GLU A 24 -15.70 18.18 3.74
N VAL A 25 -16.35 18.08 2.59
CA VAL A 25 -15.80 18.53 1.32
C VAL A 25 -16.24 19.98 1.11
N THR A 26 -15.41 20.93 1.55
CA THR A 26 -15.75 22.36 1.53
C THR A 26 -15.14 23.14 0.36
N ALA A 27 -14.27 22.51 -0.44
CA ALA A 27 -13.57 23.14 -1.56
C ALA A 27 -14.30 22.92 -2.91
N GLU A 28 -14.16 23.87 -3.83
CA GLU A 28 -14.77 23.88 -5.17
C GLU A 28 -14.45 22.62 -6.00
N ASN A 29 -13.28 22.00 -5.78
CA ASN A 29 -12.88 20.71 -6.40
C ASN A 29 -12.78 19.55 -5.38
N GLY A 30 -13.23 19.77 -4.15
CA GLY A 30 -13.01 18.82 -3.06
C GLY A 30 -13.66 17.47 -3.27
N GLU A 31 -14.78 17.40 -4.03
CA GLU A 31 -15.50 16.14 -4.26
C GLU A 31 -14.68 15.21 -5.16
N ILE A 32 -14.12 15.78 -6.23
CA ILE A 32 -13.22 15.09 -7.16
C ILE A 32 -11.97 14.63 -6.39
N LEU A 33 -11.43 15.50 -5.53
CA LEU A 33 -10.26 15.20 -4.71
C LEU A 33 -10.52 14.03 -3.74
N ASN A 34 -11.66 14.06 -3.05
CA ASN A 34 -12.07 12.99 -2.13
C ASN A 34 -12.35 11.68 -2.90
N ALA A 35 -12.95 11.74 -4.08
CA ALA A 35 -13.17 10.58 -4.94
C ALA A 35 -11.83 9.95 -5.37
N MET A 36 -10.85 10.75 -5.78
CA MET A 36 -9.51 10.27 -6.13
C MET A 36 -8.81 9.62 -4.93
N ALA A 37 -8.89 10.23 -3.74
CA ALA A 37 -8.34 9.66 -2.51
C ALA A 37 -8.97 8.29 -2.18
N LYS A 38 -10.30 8.16 -2.32
CA LYS A 38 -11.00 6.88 -2.13
C LYS A 38 -10.58 5.81 -3.14
N ILE A 39 -10.36 6.17 -4.40
CA ILE A 39 -9.84 5.24 -5.42
C ILE A 39 -8.44 4.76 -5.05
N ILE A 40 -7.55 5.66 -4.63
CA ILE A 40 -6.20 5.31 -4.17
C ILE A 40 -6.28 4.35 -2.96
N LEU A 41 -7.11 4.68 -1.97
CA LEU A 41 -7.32 3.87 -0.78
C LEU A 41 -7.90 2.49 -1.08
N PHE A 42 -8.77 2.38 -2.09
CA PHE A 42 -9.30 1.10 -2.55
C PHE A 42 -8.18 0.17 -3.05
N PHE A 43 -7.28 0.66 -3.90
CA PHE A 43 -6.12 -0.12 -4.36
C PHE A 43 -5.17 -0.52 -3.21
N GLN A 44 -4.95 0.38 -2.24
CA GLN A 44 -4.16 0.08 -1.04
C GLN A 44 -4.83 -0.99 -0.17
N SER A 45 -6.17 -0.99 -0.10
CA SER A 45 -6.95 -2.00 0.62
C SER A 45 -6.89 -3.38 -0.05
N ILE A 46 -6.90 -3.42 -1.39
CA ILE A 46 -6.65 -4.66 -2.13
C ILE A 46 -5.24 -5.18 -1.81
N ALA A 47 -4.23 -4.31 -1.79
CA ALA A 47 -2.86 -4.71 -1.50
C ALA A 47 -2.73 -5.38 -0.13
N PHE A 48 -3.45 -4.90 0.88
CA PHE A 48 -3.45 -5.46 2.23
C PHE A 48 -3.80 -6.95 2.26
N SER A 49 -4.83 -7.37 1.51
CA SER A 49 -5.22 -8.79 1.40
C SER A 49 -4.08 -9.70 0.93
N PHE A 50 -3.10 -9.15 0.21
CA PHE A 50 -1.97 -9.90 -0.33
C PHE A 50 -0.68 -9.77 0.50
N VAL A 51 -0.58 -8.86 1.48
CA VAL A 51 0.65 -8.66 2.28
C VAL A 51 1.08 -9.94 3.00
N PHE A 52 0.12 -10.75 3.46
CA PHE A 52 0.37 -11.97 4.24
C PHE A 52 0.49 -13.25 3.42
N THR A 53 0.11 -13.24 2.13
CA THR A 53 0.06 -14.45 1.30
C THR A 53 0.98 -14.32 0.10
N MET A 54 0.88 -13.21 -0.64
CA MET A 54 1.60 -12.92 -1.86
C MET A 54 2.20 -11.50 -1.83
N PRO A 55 3.33 -11.27 -1.11
CA PRO A 55 3.87 -9.93 -0.94
C PRO A 55 4.27 -9.25 -2.24
N ARG A 56 4.61 -10.03 -3.29
CA ARG A 56 4.88 -9.49 -4.62
C ARG A 56 3.64 -8.82 -5.22
N THR A 57 2.47 -9.42 -5.06
CA THR A 57 1.19 -8.86 -5.54
C THR A 57 0.86 -7.59 -4.75
N ALA A 58 1.06 -7.60 -3.43
CA ALA A 58 0.90 -6.40 -2.59
C ALA A 58 1.81 -5.25 -3.05
N VAL A 59 3.09 -5.54 -3.36
CA VAL A 59 4.02 -4.55 -3.90
C VAL A 59 3.49 -3.91 -5.18
N VAL A 60 2.95 -4.69 -6.12
CA VAL A 60 2.43 -4.16 -7.39
C VAL A 60 1.27 -3.20 -7.15
N PHE A 61 0.29 -3.58 -6.32
CA PHE A 61 -0.86 -2.72 -6.01
C PHE A 61 -0.45 -1.45 -5.24
N LEU A 62 0.49 -1.56 -4.29
CA LEU A 62 1.01 -0.40 -3.57
C LEU A 62 1.80 0.54 -4.49
N LEU A 63 2.54 0.00 -5.46
CA LEU A 63 3.30 0.80 -6.41
C LEU A 63 2.37 1.52 -7.39
N ILE A 64 1.34 0.84 -7.90
CA ILE A 64 0.30 1.46 -8.76
C ILE A 64 -0.43 2.58 -8.00
N SER A 65 -0.89 2.32 -6.77
CA SER A 65 -1.57 3.35 -5.97
C SER A 65 -0.66 4.52 -5.61
N SER A 66 0.64 4.29 -5.38
CA SER A 66 1.61 5.35 -5.13
C SER A 66 1.86 6.20 -6.38
N LEU A 67 1.91 5.58 -7.57
CA LEU A 67 2.03 6.31 -8.83
C LEU A 67 0.78 7.16 -9.10
N LEU A 68 -0.42 6.61 -8.89
CA LEU A 68 -1.67 7.37 -8.99
C LEU A 68 -1.66 8.57 -8.04
N ALA A 69 -1.24 8.37 -6.79
CA ALA A 69 -1.13 9.43 -5.79
C ALA A 69 -0.07 10.50 -6.15
N LEU A 70 1.03 10.13 -6.80
CA LEU A 70 2.01 11.11 -7.31
C LEU A 70 1.43 11.93 -8.46
N VAL A 71 0.74 11.27 -9.39
CA VAL A 71 0.12 11.95 -10.54
C VAL A 71 -0.94 12.94 -10.06
N THR A 72 -1.82 12.54 -9.15
CA THR A 72 -2.81 13.45 -8.55
C THR A 72 -2.17 14.50 -7.64
N GLY A 73 -1.06 14.15 -6.98
CA GLY A 73 -0.25 15.04 -6.14
C GLY A 73 0.38 16.21 -6.89
N LEU A 74 0.91 15.93 -8.08
CA LEU A 74 1.57 16.92 -8.93
C LEU A 74 0.59 17.69 -9.81
N GLY A 75 -0.51 17.05 -10.22
CA GLY A 75 -1.47 17.63 -11.17
C GLY A 75 -2.68 18.30 -10.55
N VAL A 76 -3.03 17.99 -9.29
CA VAL A 76 -4.30 18.44 -8.68
C VAL A 76 -4.08 19.06 -7.30
N ASP A 77 -3.52 18.30 -6.35
CA ASP A 77 -3.35 18.79 -4.99
C ASP A 77 -2.21 18.10 -4.24
N SER A 78 -1.35 18.90 -3.60
CA SER A 78 -0.15 18.45 -2.90
C SER A 78 -0.41 17.48 -1.73
N SER A 79 -1.61 17.45 -1.16
CA SER A 79 -1.97 16.49 -0.09
C SER A 79 -1.89 15.04 -0.55
N HIS A 80 -2.04 14.76 -1.85
CA HIS A 80 -1.85 13.41 -2.40
C HIS A 80 -0.39 12.95 -2.43
N ILE A 81 0.57 13.87 -2.31
CA ILE A 81 1.99 13.51 -2.21
C ILE A 81 2.24 12.72 -0.93
N ALA A 82 1.53 13.01 0.16
CA ALA A 82 1.63 12.23 1.40
C ALA A 82 1.18 10.78 1.20
N PHE A 83 0.09 10.56 0.46
CA PHE A 83 -0.37 9.21 0.08
C PHE A 83 0.67 8.44 -0.72
N ALA A 84 1.34 9.12 -1.66
CA ALA A 84 2.41 8.53 -2.46
C ALA A 84 3.61 8.11 -1.60
N VAL A 85 4.08 9.00 -0.72
CA VAL A 85 5.24 8.72 0.15
C VAL A 85 4.94 7.54 1.07
N ILE A 86 3.78 7.53 1.72
CA ILE A 86 3.39 6.44 2.61
C ILE A 86 3.20 5.13 1.84
N GLY A 87 2.60 5.19 0.65
CA GLY A 87 2.47 4.04 -0.25
C GLY A 87 3.81 3.44 -0.65
N LEU A 88 4.82 4.28 -0.92
CA LEU A 88 6.19 3.83 -1.21
C LEU A 88 6.85 3.17 0.01
N ILE A 89 6.65 3.68 1.22
CA ILE A 89 7.14 3.04 2.46
C ILE A 89 6.57 1.63 2.58
N PHE A 90 5.25 1.47 2.44
CA PHE A 90 4.62 0.15 2.49
C PHE A 90 5.06 -0.77 1.35
N THR A 91 5.35 -0.21 0.18
CA THR A 91 5.91 -0.94 -0.97
C THR A 91 7.28 -1.53 -0.59
N LEU A 92 8.18 -0.72 -0.04
CA LEU A 92 9.51 -1.16 0.40
C LEU A 92 9.43 -2.22 1.51
N MET A 93 8.56 -2.01 2.51
CA MET A 93 8.36 -2.98 3.58
C MET A 93 7.78 -4.30 3.07
N SER A 94 6.86 -4.25 2.10
CA SER A 94 6.28 -5.45 1.47
C SER A 94 7.31 -6.18 0.61
N TYR A 95 8.19 -5.44 -0.08
CA TYR A 95 9.31 -6.01 -0.83
C TYR A 95 10.34 -6.70 0.08
N ALA A 96 10.66 -6.09 1.23
CA ALA A 96 11.50 -6.73 2.24
C ALA A 96 10.88 -8.06 2.74
N GLY A 97 9.55 -8.07 2.95
CA GLY A 97 8.80 -9.29 3.27
C GLY A 97 8.86 -10.35 2.18
N HIS A 98 8.82 -9.96 0.89
CA HIS A 98 9.01 -10.89 -0.23
C HIS A 98 10.40 -11.53 -0.21
N ARG A 99 11.46 -10.71 -0.05
CA ARG A 99 12.84 -11.19 -0.01
C ARG A 99 13.08 -12.19 1.13
N GLU A 100 12.44 -11.95 2.28
CA GLU A 100 12.46 -12.87 3.43
C GLU A 100 11.91 -14.26 3.06
N LEU A 101 10.78 -14.30 2.32
CA LEU A 101 10.17 -15.56 1.88
C LEU A 101 11.01 -16.30 0.85
N VAL A 102 11.55 -15.58 -0.14
CA VAL A 102 12.38 -16.20 -1.19
C VAL A 102 13.62 -16.83 -0.56
N ARG A 103 14.26 -16.15 0.40
CA ARG A 103 15.40 -16.70 1.14
C ARG A 103 15.03 -17.96 1.92
N LYS A 104 13.90 -17.96 2.64
CA LYS A 104 13.40 -19.13 3.39
C LYS A 104 13.07 -20.31 2.47
N LYS A 105 12.40 -20.07 1.34
CA LYS A 105 12.09 -21.11 0.34
C LYS A 105 13.36 -21.72 -0.27
N LYS A 106 14.36 -20.89 -0.60
CA LYS A 106 15.64 -21.38 -1.12
C LYS A 106 16.37 -22.26 -0.11
N ALA A 107 16.42 -21.85 1.16
CA ALA A 107 17.03 -22.65 2.24
C ALA A 107 16.31 -23.99 2.47
N ALA A 108 14.97 -23.98 2.45
CA ALA A 108 14.18 -25.21 2.59
C ALA A 108 14.35 -26.18 1.41
N GLY A 109 14.43 -25.67 0.18
CA GLY A 109 14.69 -26.50 -1.01
C GLY A 109 16.08 -27.16 -1.00
N VAL A 110 17.11 -26.45 -0.52
CA VAL A 110 18.45 -27.04 -0.34
C VAL A 110 18.43 -28.14 0.71
N ALA A 111 17.75 -27.94 1.85
CA ALA A 111 17.63 -28.95 2.90
C ALA A 111 16.84 -30.19 2.45
N ALA A 112 15.87 -30.04 1.55
CA ALA A 112 15.09 -31.15 0.99
C ALA A 112 15.90 -31.98 -0.02
N ASN A 113 16.78 -31.36 -0.81
CA ASN A 113 17.64 -32.04 -1.77
C ASN A 113 18.85 -32.76 -1.14
N GLN A 114 19.10 -32.55 0.16
CA GLN A 114 20.16 -33.20 0.93
C GLN A 114 19.66 -34.40 1.75
N ARG A 115 18.37 -34.75 1.64
CA ARG A 115 17.76 -35.96 2.19
C ARG A 115 17.50 -36.95 1.07
#